data_AF-A0A0F9U0M0-F1
#
_entry.id   AF-A0A0F9U0M0-F1
#
_cell.length_a   1.000
_cell.length_b   1.000
_cell.length_c   1.000
_cell.angle_alpha   90.00
_cell.angle_beta   90.00
_cell.angle_gamma   90.00
#
_symmetry.space_group_name_H-M   'P 1'
#
loop_
_entity.id
_entity.type
_entity.pdbx_description
1 polymer ?
#
loop_
_entity_poly.entity_id
_entity_poly.type
_entity_poly.pdbx_seq_one_letter_code
_entity_poly.pdbx_strand_id
1 'polypeptide(L)'
;MKNKTPFLVYVGRHDCPACQVMEKELLPNLLVNGYEFSRVYHDTDRKRAMVALYGSKGPSLKQMQNDTLPQLILYMPYKSGLYLRCRLTPIPVSSKKG
;
A
#
# COMPACT_ATOMS: atom_id res chain seq x y z
N MET A 1 -3.92 -26.96 -4.58
CA MET A 1 -3.30 -25.67 -4.20
C MET A 1 -4.21 -25.01 -3.17
N LYS A 2 -3.74 -24.71 -1.95
CA LYS A 2 -4.56 -23.96 -0.97
C LYS A 2 -4.84 -22.58 -1.56
N ASN A 3 -6.12 -22.16 -1.60
CA ASN A 3 -6.52 -20.83 -2.03
C ASN A 3 -5.75 -19.79 -1.20
N LYS A 4 -4.80 -19.10 -1.83
CA LYS A 4 -4.12 -17.95 -1.23
C LYS A 4 -5.03 -16.76 -1.47
N THR A 5 -5.63 -16.20 -0.44
CA THR A 5 -6.53 -15.05 -0.55
C THR A 5 -5.75 -13.81 -1.02
N PRO A 6 -6.30 -12.97 -1.91
CA PRO A 6 -5.75 -11.65 -2.17
C PRO A 6 -5.66 -10.84 -0.88
N PHE A 7 -4.60 -10.06 -0.72
CA PHE A 7 -4.43 -9.22 0.46
C PHE A 7 -3.91 -7.83 0.08
N LEU A 8 -4.30 -6.83 0.88
CA LEU A 8 -3.95 -5.44 0.72
C LEU A 8 -2.93 -5.03 1.78
N VAL A 9 -1.90 -4.31 1.36
CA VAL A 9 -0.94 -3.68 2.26
C VAL A 9 -1.01 -2.17 2.08
N TYR A 10 -1.36 -1.49 3.16
CA TYR A 10 -1.24 -0.04 3.25
C TYR A 10 0.14 0.31 3.79
N VAL A 11 0.84 1.20 3.10
CA VAL A 11 2.12 1.76 3.52
C VAL A 11 1.96 3.27 3.70
N GLY A 12 2.11 3.75 4.93
CA GLY A 12 1.92 5.15 5.29
C GLY A 12 2.95 5.66 6.30
N ARG A 13 2.75 6.89 6.79
CA ARG A 13 3.52 7.51 7.89
C ARG A 13 2.56 8.17 8.86
N HIS A 14 2.90 8.21 10.15
CA HIS A 14 2.06 8.86 11.15
C HIS A 14 2.04 10.39 10.99
N ASP A 15 3.14 10.98 10.53
CA ASP A 15 3.35 12.42 10.35
C ASP A 15 2.88 12.96 8.98
N CYS A 16 2.01 12.22 8.29
CA CYS A 16 1.57 12.53 6.92
C CYS A 16 0.06 12.85 6.89
N PRO A 17 -0.35 14.11 6.60
CA PRO A 17 -1.76 14.49 6.58
C PRO A 17 -2.61 13.69 5.59
N ALA A 18 -2.09 13.43 4.38
CA ALA A 18 -2.78 12.61 3.38
C ALA A 18 -2.96 11.15 3.86
N CYS A 19 -2.02 10.65 4.66
CA CYS A 19 -2.08 9.32 5.25
C CYS A 19 -3.23 9.24 6.26
N GLN A 20 -3.38 10.25 7.12
CA GLN A 20 -4.48 10.33 8.08
C GLN A 20 -5.87 10.39 7.42
N VAL A 21 -5.99 11.13 6.30
CA VAL A 21 -7.24 11.16 5.52
C VAL A 21 -7.56 9.77 4.97
N MET A 22 -6.58 9.10 4.34
CA MET A 22 -6.77 7.76 3.80
C MET A 22 -7.12 6.74 4.90
N GLU A 23 -6.52 6.84 6.07
CA GLU A 23 -6.80 5.96 7.21
C GLU A 23 -8.21 6.11 7.77
N LYS A 24 -8.74 7.34 7.81
CA LYS A 24 -10.08 7.62 8.32
C LYS A 24 -11.17 7.30 7.31
N GLU A 25 -10.95 7.57 6.02
CA GLU A 25 -12.01 7.50 5.02
C GLU A 25 -11.95 6.25 4.14
N LEU A 26 -10.75 5.84 3.69
CA LEU A 26 -10.62 4.77 2.70
C LEU A 26 -10.45 3.40 3.35
N LEU A 27 -9.57 3.29 4.37
CA LEU A 27 -9.26 1.98 4.97
C LEU A 27 -10.46 1.25 5.58
N PRO A 28 -11.40 1.91 6.30
CA PRO A 28 -12.56 1.23 6.86
C PRO A 28 -13.42 0.57 5.78
N ASN A 29 -13.57 1.22 4.62
CA ASN A 29 -14.35 0.69 3.50
C ASN A 29 -13.68 -0.53 2.83
N LEU A 30 -12.35 -0.59 2.82
CA LEU A 30 -11.61 -1.74 2.30
C LEU A 30 -11.71 -2.97 3.22
N LEU A 31 -11.75 -2.76 4.53
CA LEU A 31 -11.88 -3.82 5.53
C LEU A 31 -13.24 -4.53 5.45
N VAL A 32 -14.30 -3.82 5.08
CA VAL A 32 -15.66 -4.37 4.94
C VAL A 32 -15.77 -5.35 3.76
N ASN A 33 -14.91 -5.23 2.75
CA ASN A 33 -14.98 -6.05 1.54
C ASN A 33 -14.24 -7.41 1.64
N GLY A 34 -13.82 -7.82 2.83
CA GLY A 34 -13.26 -9.17 3.08
C GLY A 34 -11.83 -9.41 2.57
N TYR A 35 -11.11 -8.35 2.18
CA TYR A 35 -9.68 -8.46 1.88
C TYR A 35 -8.88 -8.60 3.19
N GLU A 36 -7.96 -9.55 3.25
CA GLU A 36 -6.93 -9.53 4.30
C GLU A 36 -6.12 -8.24 4.16
N PHE A 37 -5.98 -7.48 5.24
CA PHE A 37 -5.43 -6.13 5.21
C PHE A 37 -4.34 -5.95 6.26
N SER A 38 -3.20 -5.38 5.86
CA SER A 38 -2.07 -5.09 6.75
C SER A 38 -1.66 -3.63 6.65
N ARG A 39 -1.44 -2.99 7.80
CA ARG A 39 -0.88 -1.63 7.91
C ARG A 39 0.61 -1.73 8.19
N VAL A 40 1.39 -1.00 7.42
CA VAL A 40 2.83 -0.88 7.60
C VAL A 40 3.18 0.59 7.60
N TYR A 41 3.92 1.01 8.62
CA TYR A 41 4.30 2.40 8.79
C TYR A 41 5.78 2.56 8.52
N HIS A 42 6.11 3.58 7.75
CA HIS A 42 7.44 3.80 7.22
C HIS A 42 8.46 4.23 8.29
N ASP A 43 7.96 4.93 9.30
CA ASP A 43 8.66 5.45 10.47
C ASP A 43 8.87 4.39 11.56
N THR A 44 7.95 3.42 11.71
CA THR A 44 8.07 2.37 12.75
C THR A 44 8.55 1.01 12.22
N ASP A 45 8.22 0.64 10.98
CA ASP A 45 8.51 -0.69 10.41
C ASP A 45 9.15 -0.56 9.01
N ARG A 46 10.27 0.16 8.97
CA ARG A 46 10.96 0.59 7.74
C ARG A 46 11.35 -0.56 6.82
N LYS A 47 11.78 -1.71 7.38
CA LYS A 47 12.17 -2.90 6.60
C LYS A 47 10.95 -3.53 5.94
N ARG A 48 9.82 -3.62 6.64
CA ARG A 48 8.59 -4.17 6.10
C ARG A 48 7.98 -3.24 5.06
N ALA A 49 8.03 -1.92 5.28
CA ALA A 49 7.61 -0.91 4.31
C ALA A 49 8.42 -1.03 3.00
N MET A 50 9.74 -1.19 3.13
CA MET A 50 10.64 -1.45 2.00
C MET A 50 10.25 -2.67 1.17
N VAL A 51 10.07 -3.80 1.86
CA VAL A 51 9.70 -5.06 1.20
C VAL A 51 8.33 -4.93 0.54
N ALA A 52 7.37 -4.29 1.19
CA ALA A 52 6.04 -4.05 0.64
C ALA A 52 6.11 -3.20 -0.65
N LEU A 53 6.81 -2.07 -0.62
CA LEU A 53 6.85 -1.12 -1.73
C LEU A 53 7.69 -1.60 -2.92
N TYR A 54 8.82 -2.26 -2.65
CA TYR A 54 9.83 -2.51 -3.68
C TYR A 54 10.32 -3.97 -3.76
N GLY A 55 9.91 -4.82 -2.82
CA GLY A 55 10.31 -6.23 -2.80
C GLY A 55 11.70 -6.40 -2.18
N SER A 56 12.34 -7.54 -2.43
CA SER A 56 13.66 -7.86 -1.86
C SER A 56 14.82 -7.06 -2.46
N LYS A 57 14.61 -6.37 -3.60
CA LYS A 57 15.60 -5.54 -4.30
C LYS A 57 15.16 -4.08 -4.38
N GLY A 58 14.80 -3.49 -3.25
CA GLY A 58 14.33 -2.10 -3.19
C GLY A 58 15.41 -1.04 -3.43
N PRO A 59 15.00 0.19 -3.79
CA PRO A 59 15.89 1.34 -3.97
C PRO A 59 16.59 1.75 -2.66
N SER A 60 17.62 2.59 -2.75
CA SER A 60 18.36 3.02 -1.57
C SER A 60 17.47 3.80 -0.58
N LEU A 61 17.80 3.74 0.72
CA LEU A 61 17.10 4.41 1.82
C LEU A 61 16.84 5.92 1.59
N LYS A 62 17.69 6.58 0.81
CA LYS A 62 17.56 8.00 0.46
C LYS A 62 16.44 8.26 -0.56
N GLN A 63 16.18 7.33 -1.48
CA GLN A 63 15.12 7.46 -2.47
C GLN A 63 13.71 7.33 -1.86
N MET A 64 13.59 6.64 -0.71
CA MET A 64 12.32 6.49 -0.01
C MET A 64 11.88 7.71 0.79
N GLN A 65 12.81 8.59 1.19
CA GLN A 65 12.47 9.74 2.04
C GLN A 65 11.54 10.75 1.36
N ASN A 66 11.47 10.71 0.02
CA ASN A 66 10.62 11.58 -0.78
C ASN A 66 9.24 10.98 -1.10
N ASP A 67 8.99 9.70 -0.81
CA ASP A 67 7.65 9.10 -0.93
C ASP A 67 6.82 9.51 0.31
N THR A 68 6.25 10.72 0.27
CA THR A 68 5.40 11.30 1.33
C THR A 68 3.93 10.92 1.21
N LEU A 69 3.52 10.30 0.10
CA LEU A 69 2.13 9.93 -0.15
C LEU A 69 1.85 8.50 0.33
N PRO A 70 0.68 8.25 0.94
CA PRO A 70 0.27 6.90 1.31
C PRO A 70 0.18 6.00 0.07
N GLN A 71 0.61 4.75 0.21
CA GLN A 71 0.63 3.77 -0.88
C GLN A 71 -0.27 2.60 -0.50
N LEU A 72 -1.13 2.18 -1.43
CA LEU A 72 -1.94 0.98 -1.28
C LEU A 72 -1.45 -0.06 -2.29
N ILE A 73 -1.12 -1.24 -1.80
CA ILE A 73 -0.51 -2.31 -2.58
C ILE A 73 -1.37 -3.55 -2.51
N LEU A 74 -1.87 -4.01 -3.66
CA LEU A 74 -2.63 -5.24 -3.78
C LEU A 74 -1.70 -6.39 -4.15
N TYR A 75 -1.72 -7.45 -3.35
CA TYR A 75 -1.08 -8.72 -3.61
C TYR A 75 -2.13 -9.75 -4.02
N MET A 76 -2.10 -10.13 -5.29
CA MET A 76 -2.98 -11.18 -5.81
C MET A 76 -2.20 -12.48 -5.97
N PRO A 77 -2.75 -13.62 -5.57
CA PRO A 77 -2.14 -14.92 -5.86
C PRO A 77 -1.96 -15.06 -7.38
N TYR A 78 -0.74 -15.37 -7.78
CA TYR A 78 -0.38 -15.74 -9.15
C TYR A 78 0.14 -17.18 -9.15
N LYS A 79 0.24 -17.79 -10.33
CA LYS A 79 0.65 -19.20 -10.50
C LYS A 79 1.85 -19.58 -9.62
N SER A 80 1.90 -20.83 -9.17
CA SER A 80 3.08 -21.40 -8.50
C SER A 80 3.59 -20.63 -7.27
N GLY A 81 2.71 -20.10 -6.44
CA GLY A 81 3.08 -19.45 -5.17
C GLY A 81 3.67 -18.04 -5.31
N LEU A 82 3.73 -17.51 -6.54
CA LEU A 82 4.05 -16.12 -6.83
C LEU A 82 2.86 -15.22 -6.46
N TYR A 83 3.14 -13.96 -6.15
CA TYR A 83 2.11 -12.92 -6.01
C TYR A 83 2.38 -11.81 -7.02
N LEU A 84 1.33 -11.38 -7.71
CA LEU A 84 1.37 -10.17 -8.51
C LEU A 84 1.21 -8.97 -7.56
N ARG A 85 2.10 -7.98 -7.67
CA ARG A 85 2.04 -6.74 -6.88
C ARG A 85 1.58 -5.58 -7.75
N CYS A 86 0.43 -4.99 -7.41
CA CYS A 86 -0.08 -3.78 -8.04
C CYS A 86 0.00 -2.61 -7.05
N ARG A 87 0.66 -1.50 -7.44
CA ARG A 87 0.66 -0.24 -6.68
C ARG A 87 -0.48 0.63 -7.20
N LEU A 88 -1.39 1.02 -6.31
CA LEU A 88 -2.50 1.90 -6.65
C LEU A 88 -2.03 3.35 -6.49
N THR A 89 -1.79 4.03 -7.60
CA THR A 89 -1.56 5.48 -7.62
C THR A 89 -2.91 6.20 -7.62
N PRO A 90 -3.13 7.22 -6.76
CA PRO A 90 -4.32 8.03 -6.82
C PRO A 90 -4.47 8.59 -8.25
N ILE A 91 -5.61 8.34 -8.89
CA ILE A 91 -5.93 9.01 -10.15
C ILE A 91 -6.21 10.47 -9.76
N PRO A 92 -5.46 11.46 -10.29
CA PRO A 92 -5.81 12.84 -10.06
C PRO A 92 -7.23 13.06 -10.58
N VAL A 93 -8.16 13.35 -9.67
CA VAL A 93 -9.49 13.82 -10.05
C VAL A 93 -9.27 15.18 -10.68
N SER A 94 -9.22 15.22 -12.01
CA SER A 94 -9.31 16.47 -12.74
C SER A 94 -10.64 17.09 -12.34
N SER A 95 -10.61 18.15 -11.54
CA SER A 95 -11.73 19.05 -11.41
C SER A 95 -11.95 19.72 -12.77
N LYS A 96 -12.50 18.99 -13.74
CA LYS A 96 -13.29 19.62 -14.79
C LYS A 96 -14.52 20.18 -14.10
N LYS A 97 -14.39 21.40 -13.56
CA LYS A 97 -15.50 22.35 -13.54
C LYS A 97 -15.81 22.62 -15.01
N GLY A 98 -16.79 21.91 -15.53
CA GLY A 98 -17.50 22.22 -16.77
C GLY A 98 -18.96 22.40 -16.41
#